data_AF-A0A0J9HKB2-F1
#
_entry.id   AF-A0A0J9HKB2-F1
#
_cell.length_a   1.000
_cell.length_b   1.000
_cell.length_c   1.000
_cell.angle_alpha   90.00
_cell.angle_beta   90.00
_cell.angle_gamma   90.00
#
_symmetry.space_group_name_H-M   'P 1'
#
loop_
_entity.id
_entity.type
_entity.pdbx_description
1 polymer ?
#
loop_
_entity_poly.entity_id
_entity_poly.type
_entity_poly.pdbx_seq_one_letter_code
_entity_poly.pdbx_strand_id
1 'polypeptide(L)' 'RVNHCKSLCEICFYQKSENLIFLKIIFTYLIHEINERNHQFQHSILNIIQVTAEFILITLFK' A
#
# COMPACT_ATOMS: atom_id res chain seq x y z
N ARG A 1 10.40 -7.95 22.91
CA ARG A 1 9.26 -7.19 23.48
C ARG A 1 9.01 -5.99 22.58
N VAL A 2 7.79 -5.82 22.07
CA VAL A 2 7.43 -4.63 21.30
C VAL A 2 7.42 -3.43 22.24
N ASN A 3 7.99 -2.31 21.80
CA ASN A 3 7.92 -1.06 22.54
C ASN A 3 6.57 -0.39 22.24
N HIS A 4 5.62 -0.52 23.16
CA HIS A 4 4.25 -0.01 23.00
C HIS A 4 4.18 1.49 22.72
N CYS A 5 5.06 2.30 23.34
CA CYS A 5 5.10 3.73 23.09
C CYS A 5 5.51 4.04 21.64
N LYS A 6 6.48 3.29 21.10
CA LYS A 6 6.92 3.45 19.72
C LYS A 6 5.82 3.08 18.72
N SER A 7 5.10 1.98 18.96
CA SER A 7 4.00 1.56 18.09
C SER A 7 2.83 2.54 18.08
N LEU A 8 2.48 3.14 19.22
CA LEU A 8 1.44 4.17 19.27
C LEU A 8 1.83 5.44 18.50
N CYS A 9 3.10 5.85 18.57
CA CYS A 9 3.61 6.97 17.78
C CYS A 9 3.54 6.68 16.27
N GLU A 10 3.90 5.46 15.85
CA GLU A 10 3.82 5.05 14.44
C GLU A 10 2.37 5.03 13.94
N ILE A 11 1.43 4.50 14.71
CA ILE A 11 0.00 4.52 14.36
C ILE A 11 -0.51 5.97 14.20
N CYS A 12 -0.21 6.84 15.16
CA CYS A 12 -0.60 8.26 15.10
C CYS A 12 0.02 8.98 13.90
N PHE A 13 1.26 8.65 13.55
CA PHE A 13 1.94 9.18 12.37
C PHE A 13 1.23 8.76 11.08
N TYR A 14 0.98 7.45 10.90
CA TYR A 14 0.34 6.94 9.68
C TYR A 14 -1.13 7.36 9.54
N GLN A 15 -1.88 7.50 10.64
CA GLN A 15 -3.26 8.00 10.60
C GLN A 15 -3.36 9.48 10.20
N LYS A 16 -2.32 10.28 10.44
CA LYS A 16 -2.27 11.69 10.03
C LYS A 16 -1.73 11.89 8.62
N SER A 17 -1.03 10.92 8.07
CA SER A 17 -0.43 11.01 6.74
C SER A 17 -1.37 10.46 5.67
N GLU A 18 -1.52 11.18 4.56
CA GLU A 18 -2.21 10.68 3.35
C GLU A 18 -1.25 9.96 2.39
N ASN A 19 -0.05 9.62 2.84
CA ASN A 19 0.96 8.96 2.02
C ASN A 19 0.63 7.48 1.85
N LEU A 20 0.84 6.98 0.63
CA LEU A 20 0.82 5.55 0.35
C LEU A 20 1.93 4.86 1.15
N ILE A 21 1.58 3.75 1.79
CA ILE A 21 2.44 2.96 2.66
C ILE A 21 3.35 2.05 1.81
N PHE A 22 2.84 1.49 0.69
CA PHE A 22 3.66 0.60 -0.13
C PHE A 22 4.57 1.36 -1.09
N LEU A 23 5.79 0.85 -1.26
CA LEU A 23 6.69 1.36 -2.27
C LEU A 23 6.20 0.99 -3.67
N LYS A 24 6.04 2.00 -4.54
CA LYS A 24 5.51 1.84 -5.91
C LYS A 24 6.21 0.77 -6.74
N ILE A 25 7.54 0.65 -6.63
CA ILE A 25 8.34 -0.32 -7.38
C ILE A 25 7.96 -1.76 -6.99
N ILE A 26 7.89 -2.02 -5.69
CA ILE A 26 7.54 -3.35 -5.15
C ILE A 26 6.10 -3.68 -5.52
N PHE A 27 5.19 -2.73 -5.38
CA PHE A 27 3.79 -2.94 -5.73
C PHE A 27 3.61 -3.22 -7.23
N THR A 28 4.32 -2.49 -8.10
CA THR A 28 4.29 -2.73 -9.55
C THR A 28 4.80 -4.13 -9.90
N TYR A 29 5.88 -4.58 -9.27
CA TYR A 29 6.41 -5.92 -9.45
C TYR A 29 5.39 -6.99 -9.04
N LEU A 30 4.73 -6.81 -7.88
CA LEU A 30 3.67 -7.70 -7.41
C LEU A 30 2.51 -7.79 -8.40
N ILE A 31 2.04 -6.67 -8.95
CA ILE A 31 0.98 -6.67 -9.97
C ILE A 31 1.42 -7.40 -11.24
N HIS A 32 2.67 -7.22 -11.67
CA HIS A 32 3.22 -7.92 -12.82
C HIS A 32 3.33 -9.44 -12.59
N GLU A 33 3.74 -9.85 -11.40
CA GLU A 33 3.80 -11.26 -11.01
C GLU A 33 2.42 -11.91 -10.96
N ILE A 34 1.43 -11.25 -10.36
CA ILE A 34 0.04 -11.75 -10.29
C ILE A 34 -0.59 -11.82 -11.68
N ASN A 35 -0.37 -10.80 -12.51
CA ASN A 35 -0.95 -10.72 -13.84
C ASN A 35 -0.09 -11.45 -14.88
N GLU A 36 0.40 -12.67 -14.55
CA GLU A 36 1.40 -13.54 -15.24
C GLU A 36 1.43 -13.51 -16.78
N ARG A 37 0.37 -13.04 -17.44
CA ARG A 37 0.29 -12.79 -18.88
C ARG A 37 -0.43 -11.48 -19.21
N ASN A 38 0.36 -10.51 -19.70
CA ASN A 38 0.02 -9.76 -20.92
C ASN A 38 -0.86 -8.50 -20.83
N HIS A 39 -0.72 -7.65 -19.82
CA HIS A 39 -1.20 -6.27 -19.94
C HIS A 39 -0.15 -5.27 -19.45
N GLN A 40 0.42 -4.47 -20.36
CA GLN A 40 1.10 -3.24 -19.99
C GLN A 40 0.06 -2.29 -19.41
N PHE A 41 0.01 -2.19 -18.09
CA PHE A 41 -0.81 -1.18 -17.44
C PHE A 41 -0.20 0.19 -17.64
N GLN A 42 -1.05 1.18 -17.91
CA GLN A 42 -0.65 2.56 -17.79
C GLN A 42 -0.27 2.87 -16.34
N HIS A 43 0.70 3.77 -16.15
CA HIS A 43 1.13 4.19 -14.81
C HIS A 43 -0.04 4.73 -13.97
N SER A 44 -1.02 5.40 -14.59
CA SER A 44 -2.26 5.86 -13.94
C SER A 44 -3.08 4.69 -13.37
N ILE A 45 -3.19 3.58 -14.10
CA ILE A 45 -3.93 2.39 -13.66
C ILE A 45 -3.21 1.75 -12.47
N LEU A 46 -1.89 1.60 -12.53
CA LEU A 46 -1.10 1.06 -11.41
C LEU A 46 -1.26 1.90 -10.14
N ASN A 47 -1.29 3.23 -10.27
CA ASN A 47 -1.52 4.13 -9.15
C ASN A 47 -2.92 3.97 -8.54
N ILE A 48 -3.96 3.82 -9.38
CA ILE A 48 -5.34 3.57 -8.91
C ILE A 48 -5.45 2.23 -8.17
N ILE A 49 -4.84 1.18 -8.72
CA ILE A 49 -4.82 -0.15 -8.08
C ILE A 49 -4.14 -0.06 -6.72
N GLN A 50 -3.01 0.65 -6.62
CA GLN A 50 -2.30 0.83 -5.35
C GLN A 50 -3.13 1.58 -4.31
N VAL A 51 -3.68 2.74 -4.67
CA VAL A 51 -4.55 3.53 -3.77
C VAL A 51 -5.73 2.68 -3.28
N THR A 52 -6.36 1.94 -4.18
CA THR A 52 -7.51 1.09 -3.87
C THR A 52 -7.13 -0.06 -2.94
N ALA A 53 -6.02 -0.76 -3.22
CA ALA A 53 -5.55 -1.87 -2.39
C ALA A 53 -5.19 -1.42 -0.97
N GLU A 54 -4.46 -0.32 -0.84
CA GLU A 54 -4.11 0.23 0.47
C GLU A 54 -5.34 0.70 1.25
N PHE A 55 -6.31 1.32 0.58
CA PHE A 55 -7.56 1.72 1.22
C PHE A 55 -8.36 0.50 1.73
N ILE A 56 -8.45 -0.56 0.94
CA ILE A 56 -9.10 -1.81 1.34
C ILE A 56 -8.38 -2.41 2.55
N LEU A 57 -7.05 -2.45 2.55
CA LEU A 57 -6.27 -2.99 3.67
C LEU A 57 -6.43 -2.15 4.94
N ILE A 58 -6.37 -0.82 4.85
CA ILE A 58 -6.62 0.09 5.98
C ILE A 58 -8.02 -0.16 6.55
N THR A 59 -9.01 -0.36 5.69
CA THR A 59 -10.39 -0.65 6.10
C THR A 59 -10.52 -2.03 6.75
N LEU A 60 -9.81 -3.04 6.23
CA LEU A 60 -9.83 -4.42 6.73
C LEU A 60 -9.19 -4.54 8.12
N PHE A 61 -8.13 -3.78 8.39
CA PHE A 61 -7.40 -3.81 9.66
C PHE A 61 -7.89 -2.78 10.70
N LYS A 62 -8.94 -2.02 10.37
CA LYS A 62 -9.60 -1.10 11.31
C LYS A 62 -10.47 -1.87 12.30
#